data_AF-A0A0S9F2Q4-F1
#
_entry.id   AF-A0A0S9F2Q4-F1
#
_cell.length_a   1.000
_cell.length_b   1.000
_cell.length_c   1.000
_cell.angle_alpha   90.00
_cell.angle_beta   90.00
_cell.angle_gamma   90.00
#
_symmetry.space_group_name_H-M   'P 1'
#
loop_
_entity.id
_entity.type
_entity.pdbx_description
1 polymer ?
#
loop_
_entity_poly.entity_id
_entity_poly.type
_entity_poly.pdbx_seq_one_letter_code
_entity_poly.pdbx_strand_id
1 'polypeptide(L)' 'MDNAVYVKLKGIVIQDLLKDPHRAQFHERELKTEDLTPEYRRAVEEALAELRAAQRSRGAAAAAAQTQRK' A
#
# COMPACT_ATOMS: atom_id res chain seq x y z
N MET A 1 -19.46 0.31 10.34
CA MET A 1 -18.06 0.45 9.90
C MET A 1 -17.57 1.81 10.38
N ASP A 2 -16.54 1.84 11.23
CA ASP A 2 -16.03 3.09 11.83
C ASP A 2 -14.98 3.74 10.92
N ASN A 3 -15.35 4.86 10.30
CA ASN A 3 -14.49 5.56 9.36
C ASN A 3 -13.25 6.18 10.02
N ALA A 4 -13.33 6.60 11.29
CA ALA A 4 -12.19 7.16 12.00
C ALA A 4 -11.14 6.07 12.30
N VAL A 5 -11.61 4.88 12.68
CA VAL A 5 -10.74 3.71 12.87
C VAL A 5 -10.06 3.31 11.56
N TYR A 6 -10.81 3.22 10.46
CA TYR A 6 -10.25 2.90 9.14
C TYR A 6 -9.17 3.91 8.70
N VAL A 7 -9.41 5.22 8.82
CA VAL A 7 -8.43 6.26 8.42
C VAL A 7 -7.14 6.13 9.23
N LYS A 8 -7.26 5.89 10.54
CA LYS A 8 -6.10 5.68 11.41
C LYS A 8 -5.30 4.43 11.02
N LEU A 9 -5.99 3.30 10.80
CA LEU A 9 -5.36 2.05 10.39
C LEU A 9 -4.65 2.19 9.04
N LYS A 10 -5.30 2.82 8.06
CA LYS A 10 -4.70 3.07 6.74
C LYS A 10 -3.43 3.90 6.85
N GLY A 11 -3.43 4.96 7.67
CA GLY A 11 -2.23 5.76 7.94
C GLY A 11 -1.08 4.95 8.51
N ILE A 12 -1.37 4.03 9.45
CA ILE A 12 -0.36 3.14 10.05
C ILE A 12 0.23 2.21 8.99
N VAL A 13 -0.63 1.54 8.20
CA VAL A 13 -0.18 0.60 7.14
C VAL A 13 0.67 1.32 6.09
N ILE A 14 0.26 2.51 5.65
CA ILE A 14 1.04 3.30 4.70
C ILE A 14 2.41 3.67 5.27
N GLN A 15 2.47 4.17 6.52
CA GLN A 15 3.74 4.50 7.16
C GLN A 15 4.66 3.27 7.28
N ASP A 16 4.07 2.10 7.55
CA ASP A 16 4.81 0.85 7.67
C ASP A 16 5.41 0.40 6.32
N LEU A 17 4.62 0.46 5.25
CA LEU A 17 5.05 0.15 3.88
C LEU A 17 6.10 1.15 3.35
N LEU A 18 6.02 2.41 3.76
CA LEU A 18 7.03 3.42 3.41
C LEU A 18 8.36 3.19 4.14
N LYS A 19 8.31 2.66 5.38
CA LYS A 19 9.52 2.32 6.15
C LYS A 19 10.18 1.04 5.62
N ASP A 20 9.38 0.03 5.30
CA ASP A 20 9.88 -1.23 4.76
C ASP A 20 8.92 -1.80 3.68
N PRO A 21 9.29 -1.70 2.39
CA PRO A 21 8.50 -2.24 1.29
C PRO A 21 8.27 -3.77 1.35
N HIS A 22 9.10 -4.52 2.07
CA HIS A 22 8.92 -5.97 2.23
C HIS A 22 7.72 -6.31 3.13
N ARG A 23 7.23 -5.35 3.93
CA ARG A 23 6.00 -5.49 4.74
C ARG A 23 4.75 -5.68 3.89
N ALA A 24 4.79 -5.41 2.59
CA ALA A 24 3.69 -5.69 1.67
C ALA A 24 3.25 -7.17 1.72
N GLN A 25 4.20 -8.11 1.73
CA GLN A 25 3.87 -9.55 1.84
C GLN A 25 3.25 -9.91 3.19
N PHE A 26 3.67 -9.25 4.27
CA PHE A 26 3.08 -9.46 5.59
C PHE A 26 1.60 -9.05 5.57
N HIS A 27 1.29 -7.86 5.09
CA HIS A 27 -0.08 -7.38 5.00
C HIS A 27 -0.95 -8.20 4.01
N GLU A 28 -0.37 -8.68 2.92
CA GLU A 28 -1.06 -9.59 1.99
C GLU A 28 -1.40 -10.95 2.64
N ARG A 29 -0.57 -11.44 3.57
CA ARG A 29 -0.86 -12.65 4.35
C ARG A 29 -1.95 -12.38 5.39
N GLU A 30 -1.89 -11.24 6.07
CA GLU A 30 -2.89 -10.82 7.05
C GLU A 30 -4.29 -10.77 6.41
N LEU A 31 -4.44 -10.30 5.16
CA LEU A 31 -5.73 -10.29 4.46
C LEU A 31 -6.39 -11.67 4.35
N LYS A 32 -5.64 -12.77 4.48
CA LYS A 32 -6.15 -14.14 4.40
C LYS A 32 -6.67 -14.68 5.74
N THR A 33 -6.47 -13.94 6.83
CA THR A 33 -7.01 -14.34 8.14
C THR A 33 -8.51 -14.00 8.21
N GLU A 34 -9.26 -14.87 8.86
CA GLU A 34 -10.73 -14.76 8.95
C GLU A 34 -11.17 -13.72 9.99
N ASP A 35 -10.38 -13.52 11.05
CA ASP A 35 -10.69 -12.62 12.16
C ASP A 35 -10.35 -11.14 11.91
N LEU A 36 -10.00 -10.80 10.66
CA LEU A 36 -9.62 -9.45 10.32
C LEU A 36 -10.83 -8.51 10.35
N THR A 37 -10.72 -7.40 11.08
CA THR A 37 -11.81 -6.41 11.09
C THR A 37 -12.03 -5.84 9.69
N PRO A 38 -13.29 -5.52 9.32
CA PRO A 38 -13.59 -4.92 8.02
C PRO A 38 -12.78 -3.64 7.76
N GLU A 39 -12.56 -2.83 8.80
CA GLU A 39 -11.78 -1.59 8.75
C GLU A 39 -10.31 -1.84 8.41
N TYR A 40 -9.67 -2.83 9.06
CA TYR A 40 -8.27 -3.16 8.80
C TYR A 40 -8.10 -3.79 7.42
N ARG A 41 -9.01 -4.68 7.01
CA ARG A 41 -9.03 -5.28 5.67
C ARG A 41 -9.01 -4.21 4.59
N ARG A 42 -9.95 -3.26 4.67
CA ARG A 42 -10.06 -2.15 3.72
C ARG A 42 -8.82 -1.24 3.75
N ALA A 43 -8.30 -0.93 4.94
CA ALA A 43 -7.11 -0.11 5.09
C ALA A 43 -5.89 -0.72 4.37
N VAL A 44 -5.69 -2.02 4.55
CA VAL A 44 -4.60 -2.77 3.90
C VAL A 44 -4.75 -2.84 2.39
N GLU A 45 -5.94 -3.21 1.90
CA GLU A 45 -6.20 -3.32 0.45
C GLU A 45 -5.94 -2.00 -0.28
N GLU A 46 -6.43 -0.89 0.26
CA GLU A 46 -6.24 0.43 -0.34
C GLU A 46 -4.78 0.91 -0.25
N ALA A 47 -4.10 0.69 0.89
CA ALA A 47 -2.70 1.06 1.05
C ALA A 47 -1.79 0.30 0.08
N LEU A 48 -2.03 -1.00 -0.14
CA LEU A 48 -1.29 -1.81 -1.12
C LEU A 48 -1.57 -1.35 -2.56
N ALA A 49 -2.82 -0.97 -2.87
CA ALA A 49 -3.17 -0.44 -4.18
C ALA A 49 -2.44 0.88 -4.47
N GLU A 50 -2.39 1.80 -3.51
CA GLU A 50 -1.66 3.06 -3.59
C GLU A 50 -0.15 2.83 -3.74
N LEU A 51 0.43 1.90 -2.97
CA LEU A 51 1.84 1.54 -3.10
C LEU A 51 2.18 1.05 -4.50
N ARG A 52 1.38 0.13 -5.05
CA ARG A 52 1.57 -0.38 -6.42
C ARG A 52 1.40 0.72 -7.47
N ALA A 53 0.45 1.63 -7.28
CA ALA A 53 0.28 2.78 -8.17
C ALA A 53 1.49 3.72 -8.12
N ALA A 54 2.02 4.01 -6.93
CA ALA A 54 3.19 4.85 -6.73
C ALA A 54 4.50 4.19 -7.24
N GLN A 55 4.59 2.87 -7.23
CA GLN A 55 5.70 2.13 -7.85
C GLN A 55 5.62 2.19 -9.37
N ARG A 56 4.43 2.01 -9.97
CA ARG A 56 4.22 2.12 -11.42
C ARG A 56 4.52 3.53 -11.93
N SER A 57 4.08 4.57 -11.23
CA SER A 57 4.37 5.96 -11.63
C SER A 57 5.86 6.26 -11.57
N ARG A 58 6.58 5.77 -10.55
CA ARG A 58 8.04 5.88 -10.47
C ARG A 58 8.76 5.10 -11.57
N GLY A 59 8.33 3.88 -11.86
CA GLY A 59 8.88 3.08 -12.96
C GLY A 59 8.67 3.75 -14.33
N ALA A 60 7.48 4.31 -14.57
CA ALA A 60 7.18 5.06 -15.78
C ALA A 60 7.99 6.36 -15.90
N ALA A 61 8.15 7.10 -14.80
CA ALA A 61 8.99 8.30 -14.77
C ALA A 61 10.48 7.99 -15.03
N ALA A 62 10.99 6.91 -14.45
CA ALA A 62 12.37 6.45 -14.68
C ALA A 62 12.61 6.00 -16.13
N ALA A 63 11.63 5.34 -16.75
CA ALA A 63 11.69 4.94 -18.16
C ALA A 63 11.65 6.16 -19.10
N ALA A 64 10.76 7.12 -18.85
CA ALA A 64 10.66 8.35 -19.65
C ALA A 64 11.95 9.20 -19.60
N ALA A 65 12.60 9.28 -18.44
CA ALA A 65 13.87 10.00 -18.27
C ALA A 65 15.05 9.36 -19.03
N GLN A 66 15.00 8.06 -19.32
CA GLN A 66 16.03 7.37 -20.13
C GLN A 66 15.83 7.60 -21.64
N THR A 67 14.58 7.75 -22.09
CA THR A 67 14.27 8.04 -23.51
C THR A 67 14.68 9.45 -23.94
N GLN A 68 14.67 10.44 -23.03
CA GLN A 68 15.04 11.82 -23.34
C GLN A 68 16.56 12.11 -23.33
N ARG A 69 17.39 11.13 -22.97
CA ARG A 69 18.86 11.24 -22.96
C ARG A 69 19.55 10.55 -24.15
N LYS A 70 18.79 10.06 -25.12
CA LYS A 70 19.28 9.54 -26.41
C LYS A 70 19.02 10.55 -27.51
#